data_AF-A0A5C2RVW8-F1
#
_entry.id   AF-A0A5C2RVW8-F1
#
_cell.length_a   1.000
_cell.length_b   1.000
_cell.length_c   1.000
_cell.angle_alpha   90.00
_cell.angle_beta   90.00
_cell.angle_gamma   90.00
#
_symmetry.space_group_name_H-M   'P 1'
#
loop_
_entity.id
_entity.type
_entity.pdbx_description
1 polymer ?
#
loop_
_entity_poly.entity_id
_entity_poly.type
_entity_poly.pdbx_seq_one_letter_code
_entity_poly.pdbx_strand_id
1 'polypeptide(L)'
;MTPVGQHDAPPWNPKWDTFTLMVWRANDHETIDVKPAWDDEDLLRELNKSYNTLRSWRKLLSLKGPRYALYPQRIGPGRISAHRSLRIRFLLKHPERVRGRRDLMHALTRHSDVGIEFVEQWQVWRVAFLVLMLALLSMAIAIVSSILLHDFSTGFSIGGFFAQMFAVILVAIGFLHYEEL
;
A
#
# COMPACT_ATOMS: atom_id res chain seq x y z
N MET A 1 -17.18 19.81 29.43
CA MET A 1 -16.87 18.38 29.25
C MET A 1 -15.59 18.27 28.45
N THR A 2 -14.46 18.03 29.12
CA THR A 2 -13.21 17.69 28.45
C THR A 2 -13.32 16.27 27.91
N PRO A 3 -12.96 16.01 26.64
CA PRO A 3 -13.07 14.68 26.06
C PRO A 3 -12.17 13.70 26.82
N VAL A 4 -12.77 12.60 27.30
CA VAL A 4 -12.08 11.52 27.99
C VAL A 4 -11.03 10.91 27.05
N GLY A 5 -9.75 11.06 27.40
CA GLY A 5 -8.62 10.52 26.62
C GLY A 5 -7.52 11.52 26.28
N GLN A 6 -7.62 12.79 26.71
CA GLN A 6 -6.52 13.74 26.63
C GLN A 6 -5.57 13.46 27.80
N HIS A 7 -4.67 12.49 27.63
CA HIS A 7 -3.49 12.41 28.50
C HIS A 7 -2.74 13.73 28.33
N ASP A 8 -2.35 14.37 29.44
CA ASP A 8 -1.48 15.54 29.45
C ASP A 8 -0.12 15.14 28.85
N ALA A 9 -0.03 15.17 27.53
CA ALA A 9 1.21 14.98 26.83
C ALA A 9 2.16 16.10 27.28
N PRO A 10 3.43 15.79 27.57
CA PRO A 10 4.39 16.81 27.97
C PRO A 10 4.45 17.90 26.89
N PRO A 11 4.71 19.16 27.26
CA PRO A 11 4.84 20.24 26.29
C PRO A 11 5.90 19.86 25.24
N TRP A 12 5.51 19.99 23.97
CA TRP A 12 6.39 19.70 22.85
C TRP A 12 7.60 20.62 22.86
N ASN A 13 8.75 20.07 23.24
CA ASN A 13 10.04 20.76 23.27
C ASN A 13 11.15 19.78 22.84
N PRO A 14 11.24 19.46 21.55
CA PRO A 14 12.25 18.55 21.03
C PRO A 14 13.65 19.14 21.24
N LYS A 15 14.63 18.29 21.58
CA LYS A 15 16.03 18.69 21.77
C LYS A 15 16.84 18.73 20.47
N TRP A 16 16.22 18.32 19.36
CA TRP A 16 16.83 18.20 18.04
C TRP A 16 16.34 19.33 17.13
N ASP A 17 17.21 19.80 16.24
CA ASP A 17 16.87 20.82 15.24
C ASP A 17 16.19 20.22 14.00
N THR A 18 16.56 18.97 13.68
CA THR A 18 15.96 18.16 12.61
C THR A 18 15.99 16.70 13.05
N PHE A 19 14.91 15.96 12.78
CA PHE A 19 14.83 14.52 13.04
C PHE A 19 14.65 13.77 11.72
N THR A 20 15.62 12.95 11.35
CA THR A 20 15.54 12.16 10.11
C THR A 20 14.71 10.91 10.36
N LEU A 21 13.54 10.85 9.72
CA LEU A 21 12.63 9.72 9.74
C LEU A 21 12.84 8.88 8.48
N MET A 22 13.20 7.61 8.65
CA MET A 22 13.29 6.67 7.53
C MET A 22 11.91 6.11 7.19
N VAL A 23 11.66 6.06 5.89
CA VAL A 23 10.39 5.66 5.32
C VAL A 23 10.64 4.59 4.27
N TRP A 24 10.16 3.38 4.51
CA TRP A 24 10.40 2.23 3.65
C TRP A 24 9.18 1.84 2.85
N ARG A 25 9.40 1.26 1.68
CA ARG A 25 8.41 0.55 0.87
C ARG A 25 9.10 -0.67 0.28
N ALA A 26 8.89 -1.84 0.88
CA ALA A 26 9.65 -3.05 0.55
C ALA A 26 11.17 -2.75 0.57
N ASN A 27 11.87 -2.90 -0.56
CA ASN A 27 13.32 -2.66 -0.67
C ASN A 27 13.70 -1.19 -0.92
N ASP A 28 12.74 -0.33 -1.26
CA ASP A 28 12.98 1.09 -1.49
C ASP A 28 12.81 1.89 -0.20
N HIS A 29 13.60 2.96 -0.02
CA HIS A 29 13.47 3.85 1.13
C HIS A 29 13.67 5.31 0.75
N GLU A 30 13.06 6.19 1.54
CA GLU A 30 13.19 7.64 1.48
C GLU A 30 13.36 8.18 2.90
N THR A 31 14.07 9.30 3.05
CA THR A 31 14.30 9.95 4.34
C THR A 31 13.53 11.25 4.39
N ILE A 32 12.76 11.46 5.46
CA ILE A 32 12.02 12.68 5.72
C ILE A 32 12.70 13.43 6.87
N ASP A 33 13.08 14.67 6.63
CA ASP A 33 13.64 15.56 7.64
C ASP A 33 12.53 16.30 8.38
N VAL A 34 12.14 15.77 9.54
CA VAL A 34 11.08 16.29 10.40
C VAL A 34 11.59 17.53 11.14
N LYS A 35 10.82 18.61 11.09
CA LYS A 35 11.16 19.88 11.75
C LYS A 35 10.47 20.03 13.12
N PRO A 36 11.09 20.69 14.11
CA PRO A 36 10.50 20.94 15.42
C PRO A 36 9.20 21.72 15.39
N ALA A 37 9.02 22.58 14.38
CA ALA A 37 7.82 23.39 14.23
C ALA A 37 6.62 22.61 13.71
N TRP A 38 6.83 21.42 13.14
CA TRP A 38 5.77 20.62 12.52
C TRP A 38 4.77 20.10 13.56
N ASP A 39 3.54 19.99 13.10
CA ASP A 39 2.49 19.25 13.78
C ASP A 39 2.22 17.91 13.08
N ASP A 40 1.25 17.15 13.60
CA ASP A 40 0.84 15.88 13.03
C ASP A 40 0.28 16.05 11.60
N GLU A 41 -0.32 17.20 11.25
CA GLU A 41 -0.82 17.45 9.89
C GLU A 41 0.35 17.57 8.90
N ASP A 42 1.34 18.40 9.22
CA ASP A 42 2.54 18.60 8.39
C ASP A 42 3.27 17.29 8.13
N LEU A 43 3.46 16.50 9.18
CA LEU A 43 4.10 15.19 9.08
C LEU A 43 3.32 14.22 8.18
N LEU A 44 1.99 14.14 8.33
CA LEU A 44 1.16 13.26 7.50
C LEU A 44 1.14 13.69 6.03
N ARG A 45 1.21 15.00 5.75
CA ARG A 45 1.33 15.54 4.39
C ARG A 45 2.65 15.11 3.76
N GLU A 46 3.76 15.25 4.47
CA GLU A 46 5.08 14.86 3.94
C GLU A 46 5.19 13.34 3.77
N LEU A 47 4.65 12.54 4.70
CA LEU A 47 4.57 11.09 4.57
C LEU A 47 3.77 10.67 3.33
N ASN A 48 2.66 11.34 3.05
CA ASN A 48 1.87 11.08 1.83
C ASN A 48 2.64 11.48 0.57
N LYS A 49 3.43 12.55 0.63
CA LYS A 49 4.28 12.97 -0.49
C LYS A 49 5.38 11.96 -0.78
N SER A 50 6.18 11.56 0.21
CA SER A 50 7.21 10.52 0.06
C SER A 50 6.61 9.19 -0.40
N TYR A 51 5.43 8.81 0.11
CA TYR A 51 4.71 7.64 -0.42
C TYR A 51 4.42 7.73 -1.92
N ASN A 52 3.94 8.89 -2.38
CA ASN A 52 3.66 9.10 -3.80
C ASN A 52 4.94 9.10 -4.65
N THR A 53 6.04 9.64 -4.12
CA THR A 53 7.38 9.59 -4.75
C THR A 53 7.83 8.14 -4.91
N LEU A 54 7.81 7.35 -3.84
CA LEU A 54 8.15 5.92 -3.85
C LEU A 54 7.25 5.08 -4.79
N ARG A 55 6.08 5.59 -5.16
CA ARG A 55 5.08 4.90 -6.01
C ARG A 55 5.09 5.33 -7.48
N SER A 56 5.76 6.43 -7.81
CA SER A 56 5.78 7.17 -9.09
C SER A 56 5.21 6.44 -10.33
N TRP A 57 6.00 5.66 -11.07
CA TRP A 57 5.57 5.01 -12.34
C TRP A 57 4.81 3.69 -12.15
N ARG A 58 5.13 2.92 -11.10
CA ARG A 58 4.54 1.59 -10.85
C ARG A 58 3.07 1.65 -10.44
N LYS A 59 2.52 2.85 -10.15
CA LYS A 59 1.10 3.10 -9.87
C LYS A 59 0.17 2.61 -10.98
N LEU A 60 0.63 2.67 -12.24
CA LEU A 60 -0.15 2.33 -13.42
C LEU A 60 -0.16 0.82 -13.73
N LEU A 61 0.93 0.11 -13.42
CA LEU A 61 1.07 -1.33 -13.71
C LEU A 61 0.80 -2.24 -12.51
N SER A 62 0.69 -1.70 -11.31
CA SER A 62 0.54 -2.52 -10.12
C SER A 62 -0.90 -3.02 -9.93
N LEU A 63 -1.05 -4.37 -9.97
CA LEU A 63 -2.21 -5.10 -9.46
C LEU A 63 -2.44 -4.84 -7.96
N LYS A 64 -1.42 -4.36 -7.25
CA LYS A 64 -1.57 -3.76 -5.94
C LYS A 64 -2.02 -2.32 -6.09
N GLY A 65 -3.33 -2.09 -5.99
CA GLY A 65 -3.77 -0.74 -5.75
C GLY A 65 -3.41 -0.29 -4.33
N PRO A 66 -3.48 1.01 -4.03
CA PRO A 66 -3.32 1.51 -2.68
C PRO A 66 -4.55 1.08 -1.88
N ARG A 67 -4.58 -0.15 -1.36
CA ARG A 67 -5.42 -0.44 -0.18
C ARG A 67 -4.70 0.12 1.04
N TYR A 68 -4.61 1.45 1.05
CA TYR A 68 -4.53 2.33 2.22
C TYR A 68 -3.71 1.80 3.39
N ALA A 69 -2.42 1.68 3.14
CA ALA A 69 -1.51 1.01 4.02
C ALA A 69 -0.30 1.90 4.31
N LEU A 70 -0.53 3.00 5.01
CA LEU A 70 0.41 3.36 6.07
C LEU A 70 0.11 2.40 7.21
N TYR A 71 0.69 1.22 7.11
CA TYR A 71 1.08 0.55 8.33
C TYR A 71 2.43 1.17 8.63
N PRO A 72 2.72 1.68 9.82
CA PRO A 72 3.98 1.31 10.41
C PRO A 72 3.78 -0.17 10.80
N GLN A 73 4.11 -1.13 9.93
CA GLN A 73 3.91 -2.54 10.30
C GLN A 73 4.81 -2.94 11.48
N ARG A 74 5.88 -2.15 11.68
CA ARG A 74 6.79 -2.16 12.81
C ARG A 74 7.02 -0.71 13.28
N ILE A 75 6.57 -0.39 14.50
CA ILE A 75 7.21 0.64 15.32
C ILE A 75 8.12 -0.14 16.26
N GLY A 76 9.34 -0.48 15.83
CA GLY A 76 10.18 -1.46 16.51
C GLY A 76 9.69 -2.92 16.32
N PRO A 77 10.00 -3.86 17.24
CA PRO A 77 9.74 -5.30 17.05
C PRO A 77 8.25 -5.73 17.12
N GLY A 78 7.32 -4.83 17.44
CA GLY A 78 5.90 -5.17 17.67
C GLY A 78 4.99 -4.98 16.46
N ARG A 79 4.08 -5.94 16.23
CA ARG A 79 2.98 -5.81 15.25
C ARG A 79 1.91 -4.83 15.76
N ILE A 80 1.49 -3.88 14.93
CA ILE A 80 0.37 -2.97 15.25
C ILE A 80 -0.98 -3.70 15.07
N SER A 81 -1.95 -3.42 15.95
CA SER A 81 -3.31 -3.97 15.84
C SER A 81 -4.09 -3.40 14.64
N ALA A 82 -4.98 -4.20 14.04
CA ALA A 82 -5.79 -3.81 12.88
C ALA A 82 -6.67 -2.56 13.10
N HIS A 83 -7.07 -2.29 14.35
CA HIS A 83 -7.83 -1.08 14.67
C HIS A 83 -6.97 0.19 14.59
N ARG A 84 -5.71 0.13 15.06
CA ARG A 84 -4.79 1.28 15.01
C ARG A 84 -4.40 1.60 13.56
N SER A 85 -4.24 0.59 12.71
CA SER A 85 -3.95 0.81 11.28
C SER A 85 -5.10 1.51 10.55
N LEU A 86 -6.35 1.14 10.83
CA LEU A 86 -7.52 1.82 10.25
C LEU A 86 -7.58 3.30 10.65
N ARG A 87 -7.22 3.62 11.90
CA ARG A 87 -7.17 5.01 12.37
C ARG A 87 -6.09 5.82 11.65
N ILE A 88 -4.86 5.30 11.56
CA ILE A 88 -3.76 5.98 10.84
C ILE A 88 -4.15 6.22 9.38
N ARG A 89 -4.73 5.20 8.72
CA ARG A 89 -5.28 5.32 7.36
C ARG A 89 -6.25 6.48 7.21
N PHE A 90 -7.17 6.63 8.16
CA PHE A 90 -8.15 7.68 8.13
C PHE A 90 -7.48 9.06 8.24
N LEU A 91 -6.49 9.20 9.14
CA LEU A 91 -5.75 10.44 9.36
C LEU A 91 -4.93 10.89 8.16
N LEU A 92 -4.40 9.97 7.37
CA LEU A 92 -3.61 10.34 6.18
C LEU A 92 -4.43 10.87 5.01
N LYS A 93 -5.66 10.41 4.91
CA LYS A 93 -6.62 10.97 3.96
C LYS A 93 -7.15 12.32 4.42
N HIS A 94 -7.16 12.53 5.73
CA HIS A 94 -7.75 13.68 6.40
C HIS A 94 -6.77 14.30 7.39
N PRO A 95 -5.58 14.75 6.93
CA PRO A 95 -4.55 15.28 7.82
C PRO A 95 -5.04 16.53 8.57
N GLU A 96 -6.01 17.26 8.01
CA GLU A 96 -6.67 18.42 8.62
C GLU A 96 -7.32 18.12 9.98
N ARG A 97 -7.67 16.85 10.26
CA ARG A 97 -8.34 16.47 11.52
C ARG A 97 -7.40 16.38 12.72
N VAL A 98 -6.09 16.33 12.48
CA VAL A 98 -5.06 16.32 13.53
C VAL A 98 -4.22 17.58 13.54
N ARG A 99 -4.69 18.63 12.85
CA ARG A 99 -4.06 19.95 12.88
C ARG A 99 -3.82 20.44 14.30
N GLY A 100 -2.61 20.91 14.56
CA GLY A 100 -2.16 21.39 15.87
C GLY A 100 -1.95 20.30 16.93
N ARG A 101 -2.20 19.02 16.62
CA ARG A 101 -1.84 17.89 17.50
C ARG A 101 -0.42 17.45 17.22
N ARG A 102 0.22 16.85 18.23
CA ARG A 102 1.60 16.35 18.15
C ARG A 102 1.75 14.94 18.72
N ASP A 103 0.64 14.22 18.83
CA ASP A 103 0.61 12.89 19.44
C ASP A 103 1.43 11.90 18.59
N LEU A 104 1.31 12.01 17.26
CA LEU A 104 1.98 11.14 16.30
C LEU A 104 3.45 11.52 16.16
N MET A 105 3.76 12.82 16.14
CA MET A 105 5.11 13.35 16.26
C MET A 105 5.81 12.78 17.50
N HIS A 106 5.22 12.92 18.69
CA HIS A 106 5.77 12.37 19.93
C HIS A 106 6.01 10.85 19.85
N ALA A 107 5.06 10.11 19.29
CA ALA A 107 5.16 8.65 19.19
C ALA A 107 6.32 8.20 18.29
N LEU A 108 6.54 8.88 17.16
CA LEU A 108 7.59 8.54 16.20
C LEU A 108 8.97 9.04 16.64
N THR A 109 9.06 10.24 17.21
CA THR A 109 10.35 10.81 17.61
C THR A 109 10.86 10.28 18.95
N ARG A 110 10.04 9.50 19.66
CA ARG A 110 10.45 8.83 20.91
C ARG A 110 11.55 7.79 20.67
N HIS A 111 11.58 7.21 19.48
CA HIS A 111 12.47 6.12 19.10
C HIS A 111 13.11 6.44 17.75
N SER A 112 14.38 6.87 17.76
CA SER A 112 15.15 7.18 16.54
C SER A 112 15.52 5.94 15.73
N ASP A 113 15.42 4.76 16.35
CA ASP A 113 15.61 3.45 15.73
C ASP A 113 14.38 2.97 14.94
N VAL A 114 13.29 3.75 14.97
CA VAL A 114 12.03 3.36 14.37
C VAL A 114 11.68 4.30 13.23
N GLY A 115 11.35 3.71 12.08
CA GLY A 115 10.73 4.43 10.98
C GLY A 115 9.40 3.81 10.55
N ILE A 116 8.92 4.19 9.37
CA ILE A 116 7.60 3.81 8.88
C ILE A 116 7.75 2.97 7.62
N GLU A 117 7.22 1.75 7.64
CA GLU A 117 7.27 0.83 6.49
C GLU A 117 5.90 0.66 5.82
N PHE A 118 5.74 1.21 4.63
CA PHE A 118 4.58 1.07 3.78
C PHE A 118 4.41 -0.33 3.20
N VAL A 119 3.45 -1.09 3.73
CA VAL A 119 3.15 -2.44 3.23
C VAL A 119 1.95 -2.46 2.29
N GLU A 120 2.18 -2.70 1.00
CA GLU A 120 1.11 -2.76 0.00
C GLU A 120 0.45 -4.13 -0.06
N GLN A 121 -0.85 -4.19 0.28
CA GLN A 121 -1.67 -5.39 0.14
C GLN A 121 -2.27 -5.54 -1.26
N TRP A 122 -2.47 -6.80 -1.66
CA TRP A 122 -3.20 -7.15 -2.87
C TRP A 122 -4.64 -6.63 -2.83
N GLN A 123 -5.04 -5.94 -3.89
CA GLN A 123 -6.44 -5.63 -4.08
C GLN A 123 -7.12 -6.82 -4.72
N VAL A 124 -7.75 -7.66 -3.89
CA VAL A 124 -8.50 -8.86 -4.33
C VAL A 124 -9.41 -8.55 -5.52
N TRP A 125 -10.07 -7.39 -5.52
CA TRP A 125 -10.92 -6.97 -6.63
C TRP A 125 -10.17 -6.77 -7.97
N ARG A 126 -8.96 -6.20 -7.95
CA ARG A 126 -8.15 -6.04 -9.18
C ARG A 126 -7.68 -7.38 -9.71
N VAL A 127 -7.29 -8.30 -8.80
CA VAL A 127 -6.90 -9.67 -9.17
C VAL A 127 -8.10 -10.41 -9.77
N ALA A 128 -9.27 -10.34 -9.13
CA ALA A 128 -10.50 -10.95 -9.64
C ALA A 128 -10.88 -10.37 -11.01
N PHE A 129 -10.78 -9.05 -11.19
CA PHE A 129 -11.02 -8.41 -12.47
C PHE A 129 -10.04 -8.87 -13.55
N LEU A 130 -8.74 -8.99 -13.25
CA LEU A 130 -7.75 -9.51 -14.19
C LEU A 130 -8.06 -10.96 -14.59
N VAL A 131 -8.38 -11.82 -13.63
CA VAL A 131 -8.76 -13.22 -13.88
C VAL A 131 -9.99 -13.28 -14.79
N LEU A 132 -11.02 -12.49 -14.49
CA LEU A 132 -12.23 -12.41 -15.31
C LEU A 132 -11.93 -11.93 -16.73
N MET A 133 -11.09 -10.91 -16.88
CA MET A 133 -10.71 -10.36 -18.18
C MET A 133 -9.95 -11.40 -19.02
N LEU A 134 -9.02 -12.15 -18.43
CA LEU A 134 -8.29 -13.22 -19.11
C LEU A 134 -9.20 -14.40 -19.49
N ALA A 135 -10.17 -14.74 -18.64
CA ALA A 135 -11.18 -15.76 -18.94
C ALA A 135 -12.04 -15.33 -20.15
N LEU A 136 -12.54 -14.10 -20.15
CA LEU A 136 -13.32 -13.55 -21.28
C LEU A 136 -12.50 -13.47 -22.56
N LEU A 137 -11.22 -13.11 -22.47
CA LEU A 137 -10.30 -13.09 -23.61
C LEU A 137 -10.10 -14.49 -24.18
N SER A 138 -9.89 -15.51 -23.33
CA SER A 138 -9.76 -16.91 -23.78
C SER A 138 -11.03 -17.42 -24.47
N MET A 139 -12.22 -17.02 -23.96
CA MET A 139 -13.50 -17.32 -24.59
C MET A 139 -13.66 -16.62 -25.94
N ALA A 140 -13.27 -15.35 -26.04
CA ALA A 140 -13.30 -14.62 -27.31
C ALA A 140 -12.40 -15.27 -28.37
N ILE A 141 -11.19 -15.71 -27.98
CA ILE A 141 -10.28 -16.47 -28.85
C ILE A 141 -10.95 -17.76 -29.32
N ALA A 142 -11.58 -18.53 -28.41
CA ALA A 142 -12.28 -19.76 -28.78
C ALA A 142 -13.37 -19.52 -29.84
N ILE A 143 -14.20 -18.49 -29.66
CA ILE A 143 -15.28 -18.15 -30.58
C ILE A 143 -14.72 -17.72 -31.94
N VAL A 144 -13.73 -16.82 -31.96
CA VAL A 144 -13.12 -16.33 -33.21
C VAL A 144 -12.45 -17.48 -33.96
N SER A 145 -11.67 -18.32 -33.29
CA SER A 145 -11.03 -19.49 -33.91
C SER A 145 -12.06 -20.50 -34.43
N SER A 146 -13.16 -20.73 -33.70
CA SER A 146 -14.23 -21.62 -34.15
C SER A 146 -14.89 -21.13 -35.44
N ILE A 147 -15.12 -19.82 -35.55
CA ILE A 147 -15.70 -19.20 -36.75
C ILE A 147 -14.73 -19.30 -37.93
N LEU A 148 -13.45 -18.99 -37.73
CA LEU A 148 -12.44 -19.01 -38.79
C LEU A 148 -12.15 -20.41 -39.32
N LEU A 149 -12.18 -21.42 -38.44
CA LEU A 149 -11.89 -22.81 -38.80
C LEU A 149 -13.14 -23.60 -39.18
N HIS A 150 -14.34 -23.02 -39.02
CA HIS A 150 -15.62 -23.72 -39.11
C HIS A 150 -15.70 -25.00 -38.26
N ASP A 151 -14.92 -25.09 -37.18
CA ASP A 151 -14.87 -26.22 -36.26
C ASP A 151 -14.81 -25.72 -34.80
N PHE A 152 -15.91 -25.92 -34.09
CA PHE A 152 -16.02 -25.56 -32.67
C PHE A 152 -15.08 -26.38 -31.79
N SER A 153 -14.85 -27.66 -32.10
CA SER A 153 -13.98 -28.51 -31.28
C SER A 153 -12.55 -27.98 -31.25
N THR A 154 -12.01 -27.68 -32.44
CA THR A 154 -10.66 -27.12 -32.56
C THR A 154 -10.58 -25.71 -31.96
N GLY A 155 -11.57 -24.84 -32.20
CA GLY A 155 -11.59 -23.49 -31.63
C GLY A 155 -11.62 -23.47 -30.10
N PHE A 156 -12.45 -24.30 -29.47
CA PHE A 156 -12.47 -24.43 -28.00
C PHE A 156 -11.19 -25.05 -27.44
N SER A 157 -10.53 -25.97 -28.17
CA SER A 157 -9.22 -26.51 -27.78
C SER A 157 -8.15 -25.42 -27.75
N ILE A 158 -8.12 -24.53 -28.74
CA ILE A 158 -7.21 -23.37 -28.78
C ILE A 158 -7.51 -22.41 -27.62
N GLY A 159 -8.77 -22.06 -27.40
CA GLY A 159 -9.15 -21.20 -26.28
C GLY A 159 -8.79 -21.79 -24.91
N GLY A 160 -8.99 -23.09 -24.74
CA GLY A 160 -8.60 -23.83 -23.54
C GLY A 160 -7.09 -23.79 -23.29
N PHE A 161 -6.28 -23.94 -24.34
CA PHE A 161 -4.83 -23.78 -24.26
C PHE A 161 -4.43 -22.39 -23.74
N PHE A 162 -5.03 -21.31 -24.27
CA PHE A 162 -4.75 -19.95 -23.80
C PHE A 162 -5.19 -19.74 -22.35
N ALA A 163 -6.35 -20.27 -21.94
CA ALA A 163 -6.80 -20.20 -20.55
C ALA A 163 -5.81 -20.85 -19.59
N GLN A 164 -5.26 -22.03 -19.95
CA GLN A 164 -4.24 -22.72 -19.17
C GLN A 164 -2.93 -21.92 -19.09
N MET A 165 -2.47 -21.37 -20.22
CA MET A 165 -1.27 -20.51 -20.26
C MET A 165 -1.43 -19.28 -19.36
N PHE A 166 -2.59 -18.62 -19.42
CA PHE A 166 -2.89 -17.48 -18.54
C PHE A 166 -2.90 -17.89 -17.05
N ALA A 167 -3.44 -19.07 -16.72
CA ALA A 167 -3.42 -19.57 -15.35
C ALA A 167 -1.98 -19.80 -14.85
N VAL A 168 -1.11 -20.41 -15.65
CA VAL A 168 0.31 -20.62 -15.32
C VAL A 168 1.02 -19.28 -15.09
N ILE A 169 0.80 -18.30 -15.96
CA ILE A 169 1.39 -16.95 -15.81
C ILE A 169 0.91 -16.29 -14.51
N LEU A 170 -0.39 -16.37 -14.19
CA LEU A 170 -0.92 -15.81 -12.95
C LEU A 170 -0.33 -16.47 -11.70
N VAL A 171 -0.16 -17.79 -11.73
CA VAL A 171 0.50 -18.54 -10.66
C VAL A 171 1.96 -18.11 -10.51
N ALA A 172 2.70 -17.98 -11.62
CA ALA A 172 4.09 -17.52 -11.60
C ALA A 172 4.22 -16.09 -11.03
N ILE A 173 3.32 -15.18 -11.41
CA ILE A 173 3.23 -13.83 -10.84
C ILE A 173 2.95 -13.90 -9.33
N GLY A 174 2.07 -14.82 -8.91
CA GLY A 174 1.79 -15.07 -7.49
C GLY A 174 3.03 -15.53 -6.72
N PHE A 175 3.81 -16.44 -7.28
CA PHE A 175 5.05 -16.96 -6.68
C PHE A 175 6.17 -15.92 -6.59
N LEU A 176 6.48 -15.24 -7.70
CA LEU A 176 7.50 -14.17 -7.72
C LEU A 176 7.22 -13.12 -6.66
N HIS A 177 5.95 -12.86 -6.41
CA HIS A 177 5.54 -11.88 -5.44
C HIS A 177 5.51 -12.41 -3.98
N TYR A 178 5.37 -13.72 -3.78
CA TYR A 178 5.50 -14.33 -2.45
C TYR A 178 6.95 -14.24 -1.94
N GLU A 179 7.95 -14.30 -2.83
CA GLU A 179 9.36 -14.13 -2.45
C GLU A 179 9.75 -12.68 -2.13
N GLU A 180 8.95 -11.69 -2.55
CA GLU A 180 9.15 -10.27 -2.23
C GLU A 180 8.55 -9.84 -0.87
N LEU A 181 7.92 -10.76 -0.12
CA LEU A 181 7.27 -10.53 1.19
C LEU A 181 8.10 -11.06 2.36
#